data_AF-A0AA39W325-F1
#
_entry.id   AF-A0AA39W325-F1
#
_cell.length_a   1.000
_cell.length_b   1.000
_cell.length_c   1.000
_cell.angle_alpha   90.00
_cell.angle_beta   90.00
_cell.angle_gamma   90.00
#
_symmetry.space_group_name_H-M   'P 1'
#
loop_
_entity.id
_entity.type
_entity.pdbx_description
1 polymer ?
#
loop_
_entity_poly.entity_id
_entity_poly.type
_entity_poly.pdbx_seq_one_letter_code
_entity_poly.pdbx_strand_id
1 'polypeptide(L)'
;MRRRPGIGGLQTAAAARDQYRLLGENVAKLRTDLMKEQLATFRSQLEDFARKHKNDIRKNPTFRSQFHEMCAKVGVDPLASNKGFWAELLGIGDFYYEIGVQIVDICLATRAHNGGLINLQELCKLLRQRRKSDRELVSEDDCLRAISKLKVLGSGFEVISVGKKKLVRSVPTELNKDHNQILELAQAQGFVTVDEVERRLSWTSGRAIDALDTLLDDGLAMIDDGHRDGKRRYWFPCVSSITSSQFHEMCAKVGVDPLASNKGFWAELLGIGDFYYEIEVHFFQVLGSGFEVISVGKKKLVRSVPTELNKDHNQILELAQAQGFVTVDEVERQLSWTSGHAIDALDTLLDDGLAMIDDGHRDGKRRYWFPCVSSITSSVLADS
;
A
#
# COMPACT_ATOMS: atom_id res chain seq x y z
N MET A 1 54.01 50.10 -27.65
CA MET A 1 54.46 48.82 -27.03
C MET A 1 53.65 48.55 -25.77
N ARG A 2 52.74 47.56 -25.81
CA ARG A 2 51.99 47.12 -24.62
C ARG A 2 52.90 46.17 -23.83
N ARG A 3 53.47 46.62 -22.70
CA ARG A 3 54.37 45.81 -21.87
C ARG A 3 53.62 44.54 -21.44
N ARG A 4 54.18 43.37 -21.80
CA ARG A 4 53.63 42.07 -21.38
C ARG A 4 53.70 41.98 -19.85
N PRO A 5 52.67 41.44 -19.16
CA PRO A 5 52.72 41.27 -17.71
C PRO A 5 53.94 40.42 -17.34
N GLY A 6 54.76 40.91 -16.41
CA GLY A 6 55.87 40.13 -15.86
C GLY A 6 55.37 38.95 -15.04
N ILE A 7 56.18 37.90 -14.91
CA ILE A 7 55.86 36.66 -14.16
C ILE A 7 55.39 36.97 -12.73
N GLY A 8 55.97 37.97 -12.06
CA GLY A 8 55.52 38.43 -10.75
C GLY A 8 54.09 39.00 -10.73
N GLY A 9 53.65 39.69 -11.80
CA GLY A 9 52.28 40.17 -11.91
C GLY A 9 51.26 39.05 -12.11
N LEU A 10 51.65 37.96 -12.80
CA LEU A 10 50.82 36.76 -12.93
C LEU A 10 50.72 36.00 -11.60
N GLN A 11 51.80 35.92 -10.82
CA GLN A 11 51.79 35.32 -9.48
C GLN A 11 50.94 36.14 -8.50
N THR A 12 51.04 37.47 -8.51
CA THR A 12 50.19 38.33 -7.67
C THR A 12 48.72 38.24 -8.06
N ALA A 13 48.40 38.17 -9.36
CA ALA A 13 47.04 37.97 -9.83
C ALA A 13 46.47 36.59 -9.45
N ALA A 14 47.28 35.53 -9.53
CA ALA A 14 46.91 34.19 -9.07
C ALA A 14 46.65 34.15 -7.56
N ALA A 15 47.55 34.74 -6.76
CA ALA A 15 47.40 34.83 -5.31
C ALA A 15 46.14 35.61 -4.89
N ALA A 16 45.85 36.73 -5.57
CA ALA A 16 44.63 37.50 -5.32
C ALA A 16 43.37 36.68 -5.65
N ARG A 17 43.36 35.95 -6.78
CA ARG A 17 42.26 35.06 -7.16
C ARG A 17 42.03 33.95 -6.13
N ASP A 18 43.08 33.34 -5.60
CA ASP A 18 42.97 32.33 -4.55
C ASP A 18 42.45 32.91 -3.23
N GLN A 19 42.86 34.12 -2.86
CA GLN A 19 42.30 34.83 -1.71
C GLN A 19 40.80 35.11 -1.87
N TYR A 20 40.36 35.57 -3.04
CA TYR A 20 38.94 35.78 -3.31
C TYR A 20 38.14 34.47 -3.31
N ARG A 21 38.73 33.38 -3.80
CA ARG A 21 38.12 32.04 -3.74
C ARG A 21 37.95 31.58 -2.29
N LEU A 22 38.99 31.67 -1.47
CA LEU A 22 38.93 31.32 -0.04
C LEU A 22 37.93 32.18 0.72
N LEU A 23 37.87 33.48 0.44
CA LEU A 23 36.87 34.36 1.01
C LEU A 23 35.45 33.94 0.59
N GLY A 24 35.24 33.61 -0.69
CA GLY A 24 33.96 33.10 -1.19
C GLY A 24 33.54 31.78 -0.53
N GLU A 25 34.48 30.83 -0.37
CA GLU A 25 34.26 29.57 0.34
C GLU A 25 33.93 29.80 1.82
N ASN A 26 34.61 30.73 2.49
CA ASN A 26 34.34 31.08 3.89
C ASN A 26 32.98 31.75 4.07
N VAL A 27 32.60 32.68 3.17
CA VAL A 27 31.28 33.31 3.19
C VAL A 27 30.17 32.29 2.94
N ALA A 28 30.40 31.34 2.02
CA ALA A 28 29.47 30.24 1.78
C ALA A 28 29.32 29.36 3.02
N LYS A 29 30.43 28.97 3.66
CA LYS A 29 30.42 28.20 4.92
C LYS A 29 29.66 28.92 6.04
N LEU A 30 29.97 30.21 6.28
CA LEU A 30 29.28 31.02 7.28
C LEU A 30 27.77 31.10 7.02
N ARG A 31 27.36 31.26 5.76
CA ARG A 31 25.95 31.25 5.39
C ARG A 31 25.31 29.88 5.67
N THR A 32 25.99 28.79 5.35
CA THR A 32 25.48 27.44 5.63
C THR A 32 25.38 27.14 7.11
N ASP A 33 26.34 27.58 7.92
CA ASP A 33 26.36 27.33 9.36
C ASP A 33 25.28 28.18 10.05
N LEU A 34 25.12 29.45 9.66
CA LEU A 34 24.01 30.28 10.10
C LEU A 34 22.65 29.64 9.76
N MET A 35 22.49 29.07 8.55
CA MET A 35 21.26 28.38 8.18
C MET A 35 21.00 27.12 9.01
N LYS A 36 22.04 26.36 9.36
CA LYS A 36 21.90 25.20 10.26
C LYS A 36 21.45 25.62 11.66
N GLU A 37 22.02 26.69 12.21
CA GLU A 37 21.61 27.23 13.52
C GLU A 37 20.15 27.72 13.51
N GLN A 38 19.74 28.40 12.43
CA GLN A 38 18.36 28.83 12.24
C GLN A 38 17.40 27.64 12.15
N LEU A 39 17.76 26.58 11.41
CA LEU A 39 16.96 25.35 11.34
C LEU A 39 16.87 24.63 12.68
N ALA A 40 17.94 24.60 13.47
CA ALA A 40 17.95 24.00 14.80
C ALA A 40 17.04 24.78 15.77
N THR A 41 17.13 26.11 15.75
CA THR A 41 16.27 26.98 16.57
C THR A 41 14.81 26.82 16.18
N PHE A 42 14.52 26.82 14.88
CA PHE A 42 13.17 26.63 14.37
C PHE A 42 12.61 25.27 14.73
N ARG A 43 13.41 24.20 14.61
CA ARG A 43 13.02 22.86 15.04
C ARG A 43 12.63 22.88 16.52
N SER A 44 13.48 23.40 17.42
CA SER A 44 13.15 23.49 18.85
C SER A 44 11.85 24.24 19.11
N GLN A 45 11.62 25.36 18.41
CA GLN A 45 10.37 26.13 18.55
C GLN A 45 9.15 25.37 18.05
N LEU A 46 9.29 24.65 16.93
CA LEU A 46 8.24 23.80 16.37
C LEU A 46 7.92 22.64 17.32
N GLU A 47 8.93 22.08 17.97
CA GLU A 47 8.78 21.00 18.95
C GLU A 47 8.02 21.50 20.19
N ASP A 48 8.37 22.68 20.70
CA ASP A 48 7.66 23.33 21.82
C ASP A 48 6.22 23.70 21.45
N PHE A 49 6.01 24.20 20.23
CA PHE A 49 4.67 24.49 19.72
C PHE A 49 3.82 23.24 19.69
N ALA A 50 4.35 22.14 19.15
CA ALA A 50 3.64 20.89 19.04
C ALA A 50 3.35 20.27 20.42
N ARG A 51 4.29 20.38 21.38
CA ARG A 51 4.08 19.99 22.79
C ARG A 51 2.90 20.73 23.41
N LYS A 52 2.87 22.06 23.27
CA LYS A 52 1.83 22.92 23.86
C LYS A 52 0.45 22.68 23.24
N HIS A 53 0.41 22.43 21.93
CA HIS A 53 -0.83 22.31 21.17
C HIS A 53 -1.18 20.87 20.75
N LYS A 54 -0.59 19.86 21.38
CA LYS A 54 -0.78 18.43 21.04
C LYS A 54 -2.27 18.04 20.93
N ASN A 55 -3.07 18.45 21.92
CA ASN A 55 -4.50 18.12 21.95
C ASN A 55 -5.28 18.84 20.85
N ASP A 56 -4.90 20.07 20.52
CA ASP A 56 -5.54 20.86 19.47
C ASP A 56 -5.24 20.24 18.09
N ILE A 57 -3.98 19.84 17.86
CA ILE A 57 -3.56 19.13 16.63
C ILE A 57 -4.34 17.82 16.49
N ARG A 58 -4.58 17.12 17.60
CA ARG A 58 -5.30 15.85 17.58
C ARG A 58 -6.81 16.02 17.33
N LYS A 59 -7.46 16.99 17.96
CA LYS A 59 -8.93 17.14 17.93
C LYS A 59 -9.45 18.00 16.77
N ASN A 60 -8.67 18.98 16.30
CA ASN A 60 -9.12 19.94 15.30
C ASN A 60 -8.46 19.65 13.93
N PRO A 61 -9.22 19.14 12.94
CA PRO A 61 -8.65 18.81 11.63
C PRO A 61 -8.08 20.02 10.87
N THR A 62 -8.70 21.19 11.01
CA THR A 62 -8.22 22.43 10.36
C THR A 62 -6.85 22.82 10.92
N PHE A 63 -6.72 22.80 12.24
CA PHE A 63 -5.46 23.12 12.90
C PHE A 63 -4.37 22.08 12.63
N ARG A 64 -4.76 20.80 12.57
CA ARG A 64 -3.85 19.71 12.14
C ARG A 64 -3.30 19.95 10.74
N SER A 65 -4.15 20.31 9.80
CA SER A 65 -3.73 20.58 8.41
C SER A 65 -2.76 21.77 8.33
N GLN A 66 -3.04 22.85 9.07
CA GLN A 66 -2.14 24.01 9.17
C GLN A 66 -0.77 23.64 9.78
N PHE A 67 -0.77 22.79 10.82
CA PHE A 67 0.45 22.27 11.42
C PHE A 67 1.28 21.48 10.40
N HIS A 68 0.63 20.62 9.61
CA HIS A 68 1.32 19.88 8.55
C HIS A 68 1.87 20.80 7.45
N GLU A 69 1.13 21.84 7.05
CA GLU A 69 1.62 22.82 6.08
C GLU A 69 2.87 23.55 6.57
N MET A 70 2.87 23.93 7.85
CA MET A 70 4.04 24.54 8.50
C MET A 70 5.25 23.59 8.49
N CYS A 71 5.05 22.30 8.83
CA CYS A 71 6.12 21.31 8.79
C CYS A 71 6.68 21.13 7.36
N ALA A 72 5.79 21.04 6.36
CA ALA A 72 6.15 20.87 4.95
C ALA A 72 6.97 22.05 4.40
N LYS A 73 6.63 23.30 4.75
CA LYS A 73 7.39 24.49 4.33
C LYS A 73 8.84 24.49 4.80
N VAL A 74 9.14 23.77 5.87
CA VAL A 74 10.48 23.67 6.47
C VAL A 74 11.20 22.40 5.98
N GLY A 75 10.51 21.53 5.23
CA GLY A 75 11.05 20.24 4.80
C GLY A 75 11.03 19.18 5.90
N VAL A 76 10.19 19.34 6.92
CA VAL A 76 9.98 18.35 7.98
C VAL A 76 8.70 17.56 7.68
N ASP A 77 8.78 16.24 7.59
CA ASP A 77 7.60 15.37 7.54
C ASP A 77 7.36 14.76 8.93
N PRO A 78 6.29 15.19 9.64
CA PRO A 78 5.98 14.66 10.97
C PRO A 78 5.55 13.18 10.94
N LEU A 79 5.36 12.59 9.76
CA LEU A 79 4.93 11.21 9.54
C LEU A 79 6.00 10.32 8.89
N ALA A 80 7.26 10.77 8.80
CA ALA A 80 8.30 10.02 8.11
C ALA A 80 8.90 8.85 8.93
N SER A 81 8.84 8.87 10.27
CA SER A 81 9.45 7.84 11.10
C SER A 81 8.71 7.60 12.40
N ASN A 82 8.48 6.32 12.73
CA ASN A 82 7.95 5.86 14.02
C ASN A 82 8.94 5.99 15.16
N LYS A 83 10.25 6.04 14.84
CA LYS A 83 11.32 6.43 15.76
C LYS A 83 11.63 7.92 15.65
N GLY A 84 10.84 8.66 14.87
CA GLY A 84 10.96 10.08 14.72
C GLY A 84 10.40 10.78 15.95
N PHE A 85 11.09 11.82 16.39
CA PHE A 85 10.68 12.67 17.51
C PHE A 85 9.19 13.04 17.47
N TRP A 86 8.64 13.32 16.30
CA TRP A 86 7.23 13.71 16.12
C TRP A 86 6.21 12.61 16.39
N ALA A 87 6.55 11.35 16.06
CA ALA A 87 5.67 10.21 16.29
C ALA A 87 5.55 9.93 17.80
N GLU A 88 6.67 9.89 18.50
CA GLU A 88 6.71 9.71 19.96
C GLU A 88 6.09 10.90 20.70
N LEU A 89 6.37 12.12 20.24
CA LEU A 89 5.90 13.33 20.92
C LEU A 89 4.39 13.54 20.76
N LEU A 90 3.87 13.42 19.53
CA LEU A 90 2.50 13.81 19.21
C LEU A 90 1.54 12.63 19.13
N GLY A 91 2.03 11.41 18.97
CA GLY A 91 1.18 10.25 18.63
C GLY A 91 0.48 10.41 17.29
N ILE A 92 0.98 11.33 16.44
CA ILE A 92 0.34 11.67 15.18
C ILE A 92 0.57 10.55 14.15
N GLY A 93 1.68 9.82 14.24
CA GLY A 93 1.93 8.61 13.45
C GLY A 93 0.83 7.57 13.68
N ASP A 94 0.60 7.18 14.93
CA ASP A 94 -0.42 6.18 15.31
C ASP A 94 -1.81 6.54 14.79
N PHE A 95 -2.18 7.82 14.85
CA PHE A 95 -3.44 8.32 14.29
C PHE A 95 -3.56 8.05 12.78
N TYR A 96 -2.51 8.33 12.00
CA TYR A 96 -2.52 8.09 10.56
C TYR A 96 -2.41 6.61 10.19
N TYR A 97 -1.70 5.79 10.98
CA TYR A 97 -1.69 4.34 10.79
C TYR A 97 -3.05 3.73 11.09
N GLU A 98 -3.73 4.17 12.14
CA GLU A 98 -5.08 3.72 12.48
C GLU A 98 -6.07 4.06 11.34
N ILE A 99 -6.00 5.28 10.79
CA ILE A 99 -6.79 5.66 9.62
C ILE A 99 -6.40 4.80 8.41
N GLY A 100 -5.10 4.57 8.19
CA GLY A 100 -4.60 3.73 7.10
C GLY A 100 -5.21 2.33 7.14
N VAL A 101 -5.18 1.66 8.30
CA VAL A 101 -5.80 0.34 8.50
C VAL A 101 -7.30 0.40 8.24
N GLN A 102 -8.01 1.40 8.77
CA GLN A 102 -9.46 1.55 8.53
C GLN A 102 -9.79 1.77 7.05
N ILE A 103 -8.97 2.53 6.32
CA ILE A 103 -9.12 2.72 4.87
C ILE A 103 -8.93 1.40 4.13
N VAL A 104 -7.89 0.63 4.49
CA VAL A 104 -7.67 -0.71 3.93
C VAL A 104 -8.92 -1.55 4.16
N ASP A 105 -9.41 -1.69 5.39
CA ASP A 105 -10.58 -2.50 5.73
C ASP A 105 -11.86 -2.07 4.97
N ILE A 106 -12.05 -0.78 4.71
CA ILE A 106 -13.18 -0.28 3.92
C ILE A 106 -13.01 -0.69 2.44
N CYS A 107 -11.82 -0.51 1.89
CA CYS A 107 -11.51 -0.94 0.53
C CYS A 107 -11.69 -2.46 0.37
N LEU A 108 -11.29 -3.26 1.36
CA LEU A 108 -11.53 -4.71 1.37
C LEU A 108 -13.02 -5.05 1.37
N ALA A 109 -13.78 -4.45 2.28
CA ALA A 109 -15.21 -4.72 2.44
C ALA A 109 -16.04 -4.27 1.23
N THR A 110 -15.58 -3.25 0.49
CA THR A 110 -16.29 -2.71 -0.67
C THR A 110 -15.80 -3.27 -2.01
N ARG A 111 -14.68 -4.01 -2.04
CA ARG A 111 -14.04 -4.52 -3.26
C ARG A 111 -14.98 -5.33 -4.15
N ALA A 112 -15.76 -6.25 -3.58
CA ALA A 112 -16.69 -7.07 -4.34
C ALA A 112 -17.77 -6.24 -5.07
N HIS A 113 -18.02 -5.02 -4.60
CA HIS A 113 -19.06 -4.14 -5.11
C HIS A 113 -18.52 -3.07 -6.07
N ASN A 114 -17.24 -2.70 -5.99
CA ASN A 114 -16.69 -1.56 -6.74
C ASN A 114 -15.37 -1.87 -7.48
N GLY A 115 -14.95 -3.14 -7.48
CA GLY A 115 -13.73 -3.64 -8.11
C GLY A 115 -12.44 -3.03 -7.54
N GLY A 116 -12.49 -2.38 -6.37
CA GLY A 116 -11.35 -1.72 -5.75
C GLY A 116 -11.09 -0.30 -6.23
N LEU A 117 -12.08 0.36 -6.83
CA LEU A 117 -12.13 1.82 -6.99
C LEU A 117 -13.24 2.41 -6.13
N ILE A 118 -12.90 3.38 -5.26
CA ILE A 118 -13.88 4.07 -4.42
C ILE A 118 -13.71 5.58 -4.51
N ASN A 119 -14.81 6.31 -4.59
CA ASN A 119 -14.77 7.77 -4.49
C ASN A 119 -14.23 8.22 -3.13
N LEU A 120 -13.31 9.20 -3.12
CA LEU A 120 -12.68 9.67 -1.88
C LEU A 120 -13.69 10.25 -0.88
N GLN A 121 -14.73 10.95 -1.33
CA GLN A 121 -15.78 11.47 -0.46
C GLN A 121 -16.60 10.34 0.17
N GLU A 122 -16.91 9.28 -0.58
CA GLU A 122 -17.60 8.10 -0.05
C GLU A 122 -16.70 7.34 0.94
N LEU A 123 -15.41 7.17 0.63
CA LEU A 123 -14.44 6.59 1.57
C LEU A 123 -14.39 7.39 2.88
N CYS A 124 -14.31 8.73 2.80
CA CYS A 124 -14.30 9.59 3.98
C CYS A 124 -15.59 9.44 4.81
N LYS A 125 -16.74 9.30 4.14
CA LYS A 125 -18.04 9.09 4.80
C LYS A 125 -18.09 7.72 5.49
N LEU A 126 -17.70 6.64 4.83
CA LEU A 126 -17.62 5.30 5.41
C LEU A 126 -16.64 5.25 6.60
N LEU A 127 -15.51 5.94 6.49
CA LEU A 127 -14.54 6.07 7.56
C LEU A 127 -15.13 6.78 8.78
N ARG A 128 -15.84 7.90 8.57
CA ARG A 128 -16.53 8.62 9.65
C ARG A 128 -17.65 7.79 10.28
N GLN A 129 -18.36 6.98 9.51
CA GLN A 129 -19.40 6.08 10.02
C GLN A 129 -18.82 4.95 10.88
N ARG A 130 -17.64 4.41 10.51
CA ARG A 130 -16.96 3.39 11.31
C ARG A 130 -16.35 3.93 12.60
N ARG A 131 -15.96 5.22 12.63
CA ARG A 131 -15.43 5.84 13.84
C ARG A 131 -16.57 6.19 14.80
N LYS A 132 -16.50 5.70 16.04
CA LYS A 132 -17.44 6.03 17.12
C LYS A 132 -17.40 7.54 17.43
N SER A 133 -18.52 8.07 17.94
CA SER A 133 -18.74 9.48 18.34
C SER A 133 -17.57 10.12 19.12
N ASP A 134 -16.87 9.35 19.95
CA ASP A 134 -15.80 9.84 20.83
C ASP A 134 -14.40 9.90 20.19
N ARG A 135 -14.26 9.50 18.92
CA ARG A 135 -12.97 9.52 18.21
C ARG A 135 -12.75 10.85 17.49
N GLU A 136 -11.48 11.17 17.24
CA GLU A 136 -11.08 12.42 16.57
C GLU A 136 -11.73 12.56 15.20
N LEU A 137 -12.12 13.79 14.87
CA LEU A 137 -12.67 14.12 13.55
C LEU A 137 -11.61 13.90 12.46
N VAL A 138 -12.04 13.33 11.34
CA VAL A 138 -11.19 13.02 10.18
C VAL A 138 -11.61 13.87 8.97
N SER A 139 -10.65 14.63 8.44
CA SER A 139 -10.80 15.43 7.23
C SER A 139 -10.40 14.66 5.96
N GLU A 140 -10.71 15.21 4.78
CA GLU A 140 -10.23 14.65 3.51
C GLU A 140 -8.70 14.66 3.43
N ASP A 141 -8.05 15.73 3.91
CA ASP A 141 -6.57 15.85 3.97
C ASP A 141 -5.96 14.71 4.80
N ASP A 142 -6.64 14.30 5.87
CA ASP A 142 -6.15 13.20 6.70
C ASP A 142 -6.19 11.86 5.97
N CYS A 143 -7.26 11.60 5.22
CA CYS A 143 -7.38 10.42 4.39
C CYS A 143 -6.31 10.40 3.30
N LEU A 144 -6.06 11.53 2.63
CA LEU A 144 -5.01 11.64 1.61
C LEU A 144 -3.62 11.37 2.18
N ARG A 145 -3.31 11.91 3.36
CA ARG A 145 -2.06 11.65 4.07
C ARG A 145 -1.91 10.19 4.45
N ALA A 146 -2.95 9.57 5.00
CA ALA A 146 -2.95 8.14 5.33
C ALA A 146 -2.70 7.28 4.08
N ILE A 147 -3.42 7.55 2.97
CA ILE A 147 -3.24 6.81 1.71
C ILE A 147 -1.82 6.99 1.14
N SER A 148 -1.27 8.21 1.21
CA SER A 148 0.12 8.47 0.82
C SER A 148 1.10 7.58 1.59
N LYS A 149 0.84 7.32 2.88
CA LYS A 149 1.65 6.42 3.70
C LYS A 149 1.43 4.95 3.37
N LEU A 150 0.25 4.55 2.88
CA LEU A 150 0.01 3.19 2.42
C LEU A 150 0.80 2.85 1.14
N LYS A 151 1.24 3.84 0.35
CA LYS A 151 2.06 3.61 -0.86
C LYS A 151 3.37 2.87 -0.59
N VAL A 152 3.91 2.95 0.64
CA VAL A 152 5.15 2.22 0.99
C VAL A 152 4.95 0.71 1.06
N LEU A 153 3.70 0.24 1.17
CA LEU A 153 3.35 -1.18 1.18
C LEU A 153 3.28 -1.78 -0.24
N GLY A 154 3.43 -0.95 -1.29
CA GLY A 154 3.39 -1.35 -2.69
C GLY A 154 2.43 -0.49 -3.53
N SER A 155 2.21 -0.91 -4.78
CA SER A 155 1.35 -0.19 -5.75
C SER A 155 -0.16 -0.34 -5.51
N GLY A 156 -0.58 -0.97 -4.41
CA GLY A 156 -1.98 -1.30 -4.16
C GLY A 156 -2.86 -0.09 -3.83
N PHE A 157 -2.34 0.93 -3.15
CA PHE A 157 -3.14 2.08 -2.69
C PHE A 157 -2.70 3.38 -3.36
N GLU A 158 -3.60 3.98 -4.14
CA GLU A 158 -3.32 5.23 -4.83
C GLU A 158 -4.56 6.10 -4.97
N VAL A 159 -4.35 7.42 -4.92
CA VAL A 159 -5.37 8.39 -5.29
C VAL A 159 -5.18 8.78 -6.75
N ILE A 160 -6.18 8.51 -7.58
CA ILE A 160 -6.25 8.92 -8.98
C ILE A 160 -7.31 10.01 -9.16
N SER A 161 -7.09 10.89 -10.12
CA SER A 161 -8.05 11.92 -10.49
C SER A 161 -8.74 11.54 -11.80
N VAL A 162 -10.05 11.40 -11.76
CA VAL A 162 -10.88 11.15 -12.94
C VAL A 162 -11.88 12.30 -13.04
N GLY A 163 -11.83 13.08 -14.11
CA GLY A 163 -12.65 14.28 -14.27
C GLY A 163 -12.58 15.20 -13.05
N LYS A 164 -13.72 15.38 -12.36
CA LYS A 164 -13.84 16.25 -11.17
C LYS A 164 -13.73 15.49 -9.84
N LYS A 165 -13.63 14.15 -9.87
CA LYS A 165 -13.64 13.30 -8.69
C LYS A 165 -12.25 12.71 -8.43
N LYS A 166 -11.89 12.62 -7.15
CA LYS A 166 -10.75 11.82 -6.69
C LYS A 166 -11.25 10.42 -6.36
N LEU A 167 -10.62 9.41 -6.94
CA LEU A 167 -10.90 8.02 -6.64
C LEU A 167 -9.69 7.42 -5.93
N VAL A 168 -9.94 6.50 -5.01
CA VAL A 168 -8.94 5.70 -4.33
C VAL A 168 -8.95 4.32 -4.96
N ARG A 169 -7.82 3.94 -5.54
CA ARG A 169 -7.53 2.63 -6.07
C ARG A 169 -6.88 1.80 -4.97
N SER A 170 -7.44 0.62 -4.70
CA SER A 170 -6.96 -0.34 -3.70
C SER A 170 -6.45 -1.66 -4.30
N VAL A 171 -6.50 -1.79 -5.62
CA VAL A 171 -6.03 -2.96 -6.37
C VAL A 171 -5.16 -2.52 -7.55
N PRO A 172 -4.15 -3.32 -7.96
CA PRO A 172 -3.33 -3.00 -9.13
C PRO A 172 -4.11 -3.23 -10.42
N THR A 173 -4.95 -2.27 -10.79
CA THR A 173 -5.69 -2.27 -12.07
C THR A 173 -5.10 -1.22 -13.00
N GLU A 174 -4.85 -1.57 -14.27
CA GLU A 174 -4.32 -0.66 -15.28
C GLU A 174 -5.43 0.18 -15.92
N LEU A 175 -5.52 1.44 -15.50
CA LEU A 175 -6.44 2.40 -16.12
C LEU A 175 -5.71 3.21 -17.19
N ASN A 176 -6.02 2.92 -18.45
CA ASN A 176 -5.52 3.70 -19.58
C ASN A 176 -6.34 5.00 -19.77
N LYS A 177 -6.00 5.79 -20.79
CA LYS A 177 -6.72 7.04 -21.10
C LYS A 177 -8.20 6.80 -21.41
N ASP A 178 -8.51 5.70 -22.08
CA ASP A 178 -9.86 5.36 -22.54
C ASP A 178 -10.77 5.04 -21.35
N HIS A 179 -10.28 4.22 -20.42
CA HIS A 179 -10.95 3.90 -19.17
C HIS A 179 -11.26 5.17 -18.37
N ASN A 180 -10.29 6.10 -18.28
CA ASN A 180 -10.49 7.37 -17.59
C ASN A 180 -11.58 8.24 -18.25
N GLN A 181 -11.66 8.27 -19.58
CA GLN A 181 -12.70 9.02 -20.30
C GLN A 181 -14.09 8.41 -20.09
N ILE A 182 -14.22 7.09 -20.06
CA ILE A 182 -15.47 6.38 -19.76
C ILE A 182 -15.91 6.69 -18.32
N LEU A 183 -15.00 6.55 -17.35
CA LEU A 183 -15.29 6.84 -15.94
C LEU A 183 -15.65 8.31 -15.72
N GLU A 184 -15.04 9.24 -16.47
CA GLU A 184 -15.40 10.66 -16.45
C GLU A 184 -16.81 10.91 -17.01
N LEU A 185 -17.17 10.27 -18.13
CA LEU A 185 -18.50 10.34 -18.72
C LEU A 185 -19.57 9.83 -17.73
N ALA A 186 -19.28 8.70 -17.07
CA ALA A 186 -20.15 8.06 -16.10
C ALA A 186 -20.46 8.92 -14.86
N GLN A 187 -19.67 9.97 -14.56
CA GLN A 187 -19.90 10.80 -13.36
C GLN A 187 -21.24 11.54 -13.36
N ALA A 188 -21.85 11.72 -14.53
CA ALA A 188 -23.12 12.43 -14.64
C ALA A 188 -24.30 11.62 -14.07
N GLN A 189 -24.33 10.31 -14.30
CA GLN A 189 -25.50 9.46 -14.00
C GLN A 189 -25.16 8.11 -13.35
N GLY A 190 -23.87 7.77 -13.22
CA GLY A 190 -23.38 6.52 -12.65
C GLY A 190 -23.25 5.36 -13.64
N PHE A 191 -23.68 5.53 -14.89
CA PHE A 191 -23.56 4.53 -15.96
C PHE A 191 -23.28 5.18 -17.31
N VAL A 192 -22.89 4.37 -18.30
CA VAL A 192 -22.79 4.77 -19.71
C VAL A 192 -23.41 3.72 -20.62
N THR A 193 -23.71 4.10 -21.86
CA THR A 193 -24.05 3.16 -22.94
C THR A 193 -23.03 3.28 -24.07
N VAL A 194 -22.94 2.25 -24.93
CA VAL A 194 -22.07 2.28 -26.13
C VAL A 194 -22.41 3.48 -27.02
N ASP A 195 -23.70 3.69 -27.33
CA ASP A 195 -24.18 4.85 -28.10
C ASP A 195 -23.73 6.20 -27.50
N GLU A 196 -23.66 6.29 -26.18
CA GLU A 196 -23.25 7.50 -25.48
C GLU A 196 -21.75 7.75 -25.61
N VAL A 197 -20.94 6.70 -25.43
CA VAL A 197 -19.49 6.73 -25.60
C VAL A 197 -19.15 7.13 -27.04
N GLU A 198 -19.75 6.48 -28.03
CA GLU A 198 -19.54 6.78 -29.46
C GLU A 198 -19.83 8.25 -29.77
N ARG A 199 -20.99 8.74 -29.36
CA ARG A 199 -21.44 10.11 -29.68
C ARG A 199 -20.64 11.17 -28.93
N ARG A 200 -20.33 10.94 -27.65
CA ARG A 200 -19.70 11.96 -26.77
C ARG A 200 -18.18 12.00 -26.92
N LEU A 201 -17.56 10.86 -27.22
CA LEU A 201 -16.11 10.74 -27.37
C LEU A 201 -15.68 10.57 -28.83
N SER A 202 -16.64 10.47 -29.77
CA SER A 202 -16.38 10.24 -31.20
C SER A 202 -15.58 8.97 -31.46
N TRP A 203 -15.91 7.90 -30.73
CA TRP A 203 -15.25 6.60 -30.84
C TRP A 203 -16.00 5.66 -31.79
N THR A 204 -15.28 4.66 -32.29
CA THR A 204 -15.88 3.52 -33.00
C THR A 204 -16.50 2.55 -32.01
N SER A 205 -17.54 1.82 -32.45
CA SER A 205 -18.24 0.82 -31.63
C SER A 205 -17.31 -0.22 -31.04
N GLY A 206 -16.39 -0.77 -31.86
CA GLY A 206 -15.43 -1.78 -31.40
C GLY A 206 -14.57 -1.27 -30.25
N ARG A 207 -13.98 -0.07 -30.39
CA ARG A 207 -13.16 0.53 -29.32
C ARG A 207 -13.95 0.78 -28.04
N ALA A 208 -15.19 1.26 -28.16
CA ALA A 208 -16.05 1.51 -27.01
C ALA A 208 -16.41 0.20 -26.29
N ILE A 209 -16.74 -0.85 -27.04
CA ILE A 209 -17.05 -2.17 -26.50
C ILE A 209 -15.82 -2.78 -25.83
N ASP A 210 -14.66 -2.81 -26.50
CA ASP A 210 -13.43 -3.38 -25.96
C ASP A 210 -13.03 -2.71 -24.62
N ALA A 211 -13.13 -1.39 -24.55
CA ALA A 211 -12.82 -0.64 -23.33
C ALA A 211 -13.85 -0.87 -22.21
N LEU A 212 -15.13 -1.06 -22.54
CA LEU A 212 -16.19 -1.36 -21.58
C LEU A 212 -16.10 -2.81 -21.07
N ASP A 213 -15.78 -3.75 -21.94
CA ASP A 213 -15.58 -5.16 -21.60
C ASP A 213 -14.34 -5.33 -20.72
N THR A 214 -13.25 -4.61 -21.01
CA THR A 214 -12.07 -4.59 -20.10
C THR A 214 -12.45 -4.09 -18.70
N LEU A 215 -13.27 -3.03 -18.60
CA LEU A 215 -13.74 -2.51 -17.31
C LEU A 215 -14.70 -3.47 -16.58
N LEU A 216 -15.39 -4.35 -17.30
CA LEU A 216 -16.20 -5.41 -16.72
C LEU A 216 -15.35 -6.57 -16.22
N ASP A 217 -14.38 -7.00 -17.01
CA ASP A 217 -13.44 -8.07 -16.65
C ASP A 217 -12.62 -7.69 -15.41
N ASP A 218 -12.26 -6.41 -15.29
CA ASP A 218 -11.60 -5.85 -14.11
C ASP A 218 -12.54 -5.69 -12.89
N GLY A 219 -13.84 -5.95 -13.05
CA GLY A 219 -14.86 -5.84 -12.00
C GLY A 219 -15.19 -4.39 -11.59
N LEU A 220 -14.81 -3.41 -12.42
CA LEU A 220 -15.06 -1.98 -12.18
C LEU A 220 -16.44 -1.53 -12.68
N ALA A 221 -17.03 -2.30 -13.58
CA ALA A 221 -18.35 -2.07 -14.15
C ALA A 221 -19.33 -3.23 -13.85
N MET A 222 -20.62 -2.95 -13.98
CA MET A 222 -21.69 -3.97 -13.96
C MET A 222 -22.64 -3.75 -15.14
N ILE A 223 -23.10 -4.83 -15.76
CA ILE A 223 -24.09 -4.76 -16.85
C ILE A 223 -25.51 -4.67 -16.29
N ASP A 224 -26.32 -3.80 -16.90
CA ASP A 224 -27.77 -3.77 -16.76
C ASP A 224 -28.43 -3.84 -18.15
N ASP A 225 -28.99 -5.01 -18.45
CA ASP A 225 -29.78 -5.29 -19.66
C ASP A 225 -31.30 -5.20 -19.39
N GLY A 226 -31.71 -4.94 -18.14
CA GLY A 226 -33.11 -5.03 -17.69
C GLY A 226 -33.90 -3.73 -17.79
N HIS A 227 -33.31 -2.67 -18.33
CA HIS A 227 -33.96 -1.36 -18.39
C HIS A 227 -35.07 -1.31 -19.47
N ARG A 228 -36.10 -0.48 -19.22
CA ARG A 228 -37.34 -0.40 -20.02
C ARG A 228 -37.15 -0.01 -21.49
N ASP A 229 -36.03 0.61 -21.83
CA ASP A 229 -35.70 1.03 -23.20
C ASP A 229 -34.94 -0.03 -23.99
N GLY A 230 -34.66 -1.19 -23.39
CA GLY A 230 -33.92 -2.29 -24.03
C GLY A 230 -32.45 -1.99 -24.30
N LYS A 231 -31.91 -0.89 -23.75
CA LYS A 231 -30.51 -0.50 -23.95
C LYS A 231 -29.63 -1.03 -22.81
N ARG A 232 -28.58 -1.76 -23.18
CA ARG A 232 -27.51 -2.19 -22.27
C ARG A 232 -26.81 -0.99 -21.64
N ARG A 233 -26.71 -0.98 -20.31
CA ARG A 233 -25.99 0.02 -19.52
C ARG A 233 -24.82 -0.62 -18.79
N TYR A 234 -23.73 0.13 -18.69
CA TYR A 234 -22.55 -0.24 -17.91
C TYR A 234 -22.48 0.70 -16.71
N TRP A 235 -22.77 0.17 -15.52
CA TRP A 235 -22.81 0.89 -14.25
C TRP A 235 -21.46 0.90 -13.56
N PHE A 236 -21.06 2.03 -13.00
CA PHE A 236 -19.77 2.24 -12.34
C PHE A 236 -19.97 2.67 -10.88
N PRO A 237 -19.95 1.74 -9.93
CA PRO A 237 -20.15 2.00 -8.51
C PRO A 237 -19.23 3.10 -7.97
N CYS A 238 -17.98 3.13 -8.43
CA CYS A 238 -16.93 4.06 -7.99
C CYS A 238 -17.22 5.54 -8.28
N VAL A 239 -18.06 5.85 -9.27
CA VAL A 239 -18.46 7.23 -9.63
C VAL A 239 -19.93 7.50 -9.39
N SER A 240 -20.72 6.45 -9.18
CA SER A 240 -22.14 6.55 -8.87
C SER A 240 -22.35 7.14 -7.48
N SER A 241 -23.33 8.04 -7.35
CA SER A 241 -23.76 8.58 -6.05
C SER A 241 -24.84 7.69 -5.42
N ILE A 242 -24.86 6.39 -5.75
CA ILE A 242 -25.97 5.50 -5.45
C ILE A 242 -26.28 5.55 -3.95
N THR A 243 -27.47 6.04 -3.64
CA THR A 243 -28.03 5.94 -2.30
C THR A 243 -28.32 4.47 -2.01
N SER A 244 -28.16 4.04 -0.75
CA SER A 244 -28.38 2.64 -0.35
C SER A 244 -29.76 2.08 -0.77
N SER A 245 -30.75 2.95 -1.00
CA SER A 245 -32.08 2.61 -1.52
C SER A 245 -32.08 2.23 -3.01
N GLN A 246 -31.34 2.95 -3.85
CA GLN A 246 -31.21 2.62 -5.28
C GLN A 246 -30.37 1.36 -5.50
N PHE A 247 -29.38 1.12 -4.64
CA PHE A 247 -28.56 -0.11 -4.65
C PHE A 247 -29.38 -1.35 -4.30
N HIS A 248 -30.23 -1.28 -3.25
CA HIS A 248 -31.14 -2.37 -2.89
C HIS A 248 -32.10 -2.72 -4.02
N GLU A 249 -32.59 -1.72 -4.74
CA GLU A 249 -33.48 -1.92 -5.88
C GLU A 249 -32.76 -2.57 -7.07
N MET A 250 -31.48 -2.26 -7.30
CA MET A 250 -30.65 -2.95 -8.31
C MET A 250 -30.34 -4.40 -7.92
N CYS A 251 -29.88 -4.64 -6.68
CA CYS A 251 -29.58 -5.98 -6.18
C CYS A 251 -30.82 -6.91 -6.23
N ALA A 252 -31.98 -6.37 -5.83
CA ALA A 252 -33.26 -7.08 -5.93
C ALA A 252 -33.67 -7.42 -7.37
N LYS A 253 -33.30 -6.60 -8.36
CA LYS A 253 -33.60 -6.84 -9.79
C LYS A 253 -32.67 -7.85 -10.45
N VAL A 254 -31.41 -7.95 -9.98
CA VAL A 254 -30.41 -8.90 -10.51
C VAL A 254 -30.44 -10.25 -9.76
N GLY A 255 -31.30 -10.39 -8.74
CA GLY A 255 -31.42 -11.62 -7.94
C GLY A 255 -30.23 -11.84 -6.99
N VAL A 256 -29.49 -10.78 -6.68
CA VAL A 256 -28.38 -10.82 -5.72
C VAL A 256 -28.92 -10.24 -4.42
N ASP A 257 -29.06 -11.07 -3.39
CA ASP A 257 -29.49 -10.58 -2.07
C ASP A 257 -28.28 -9.91 -1.36
N PRO A 258 -28.31 -8.58 -1.14
CA PRO A 258 -27.19 -7.86 -0.53
C PRO A 258 -26.99 -8.21 0.96
N LEU A 259 -27.91 -8.97 1.56
CA LEU A 259 -27.84 -9.46 2.94
C LEU A 259 -27.68 -10.99 3.05
N ALA A 260 -27.85 -11.75 1.96
CA ALA A 260 -27.67 -13.21 2.00
C ALA A 260 -26.22 -13.64 2.26
N SER A 261 -25.23 -12.80 1.95
CA SER A 261 -23.84 -13.12 2.26
C SER A 261 -23.45 -12.88 3.72
N ASN A 262 -24.30 -12.29 4.57
CA ASN A 262 -23.81 -11.84 5.89
C ASN A 262 -24.80 -11.89 7.07
N LYS A 263 -25.96 -12.55 6.96
CA LYS A 263 -26.87 -12.72 8.11
C LYS A 263 -27.36 -14.14 8.40
N GLY A 264 -27.40 -15.04 7.42
CA GLY A 264 -27.98 -16.38 7.62
C GLY A 264 -26.98 -17.45 8.10
N PHE A 265 -25.73 -17.42 7.63
CA PHE A 265 -24.81 -18.55 7.83
C PHE A 265 -24.12 -18.55 9.21
N TRP A 266 -23.90 -17.38 9.82
CA TRP A 266 -23.16 -17.26 11.08
C TRP A 266 -24.03 -17.08 12.33
N ALA A 267 -25.29 -16.65 12.16
CA ALA A 267 -26.21 -16.47 13.30
C ALA A 267 -26.77 -17.80 13.85
N GLU A 268 -26.76 -18.86 13.05
CA GLU A 268 -27.32 -20.17 13.43
C GLU A 268 -26.25 -21.17 13.90
N LEU A 269 -24.95 -20.88 13.70
CA LEU A 269 -23.87 -21.81 14.02
C LEU A 269 -23.15 -21.54 15.36
N LEU A 270 -23.19 -20.32 15.91
CA LEU A 270 -22.35 -19.93 17.05
C LEU A 270 -23.09 -19.06 18.07
N GLY A 271 -24.17 -19.58 18.66
CA GLY A 271 -24.75 -18.95 19.84
C GLY A 271 -23.67 -18.58 20.86
N ILE A 272 -23.58 -17.29 21.21
CA ILE A 272 -22.62 -16.64 22.14
C ILE A 272 -21.28 -16.35 21.43
N GLY A 273 -20.85 -15.11 21.18
CA GLY A 273 -20.69 -14.03 22.15
C GLY A 273 -19.25 -14.03 22.65
N ASP A 274 -18.29 -13.53 21.85
CA ASP A 274 -17.09 -12.83 22.33
C ASP A 274 -16.28 -12.26 21.14
N PHE A 275 -16.15 -10.93 21.16
CA PHE A 275 -15.19 -10.13 20.40
C PHE A 275 -13.77 -10.61 20.70
N TYR A 276 -12.81 -10.42 19.77
CA TYR A 276 -11.39 -10.79 19.85
C TYR A 276 -10.99 -12.17 19.28
N TYR A 277 -11.30 -12.46 18.01
CA TYR A 277 -10.49 -13.40 17.20
C TYR A 277 -10.59 -13.17 15.67
N GLU A 278 -11.47 -12.28 15.19
CA GLU A 278 -11.68 -12.06 13.74
C GLU A 278 -10.72 -11.08 13.05
N ILE A 279 -9.75 -10.49 13.77
CA ILE A 279 -8.78 -9.55 13.19
C ILE A 279 -7.68 -10.27 12.37
N GLU A 280 -7.43 -11.56 12.60
CA GLU A 280 -6.32 -12.28 11.93
C GLU A 280 -6.69 -12.92 10.57
N VAL A 281 -7.97 -13.14 10.27
CA VAL A 281 -8.35 -13.95 9.09
C VAL A 281 -8.67 -13.07 7.86
N HIS A 282 -9.15 -11.84 8.06
CA HIS A 282 -9.56 -10.97 6.96
C HIS A 282 -8.50 -9.97 6.47
N PHE A 283 -7.41 -9.77 7.22
CA PHE A 283 -6.30 -8.88 6.82
C PHE A 283 -5.46 -9.46 5.66
N PHE A 284 -5.48 -10.78 5.44
CA PHE A 284 -4.46 -11.48 4.64
C PHE A 284 -4.88 -11.94 3.23
N GLN A 285 -6.13 -11.69 2.81
CA GLN A 285 -6.59 -12.13 1.49
C GLN A 285 -6.39 -11.09 0.36
N VAL A 286 -5.80 -9.92 0.65
CA VAL A 286 -5.69 -8.80 -0.30
C VAL A 286 -4.34 -8.08 -0.17
N LEU A 287 -3.25 -8.77 -0.53
CA LEU A 287 -1.98 -8.15 -0.92
C LEU A 287 -1.68 -8.48 -2.39
N GLY A 288 -2.64 -8.23 -3.29
CA GLY A 288 -2.47 -8.44 -4.73
C GLY A 288 -2.12 -9.89 -5.12
N SER A 289 -2.01 -10.16 -6.42
CA SER A 289 -1.67 -11.46 -7.00
C SER A 289 -0.22 -11.93 -6.75
N GLY A 290 0.48 -11.35 -5.77
CA GLY A 290 1.87 -11.68 -5.45
C GLY A 290 2.03 -12.57 -4.22
N PHE A 291 1.04 -12.64 -3.32
CA PHE A 291 1.22 -13.32 -2.06
C PHE A 291 0.19 -14.41 -1.77
N GLU A 292 0.65 -15.57 -1.33
CA GLU A 292 -0.19 -16.72 -0.99
C GLU A 292 0.18 -17.29 0.36
N VAL A 293 -0.83 -17.74 1.10
CA VAL A 293 -0.63 -18.37 2.40
C VAL A 293 -0.71 -19.88 2.23
N ILE A 294 0.40 -20.57 2.46
CA ILE A 294 0.45 -22.03 2.44
C ILE A 294 0.48 -22.58 3.86
N SER A 295 -0.27 -23.67 4.07
CA SER A 295 -0.20 -24.45 5.30
C SER A 295 0.94 -25.46 5.17
N VAL A 296 1.96 -25.30 6.01
CA VAL A 296 3.06 -26.25 6.13
C VAL A 296 2.96 -26.86 7.53
N GLY A 297 2.44 -28.08 7.62
CA GLY A 297 2.11 -28.72 8.89
C GLY A 297 1.15 -27.88 9.73
N LYS A 298 1.57 -27.49 10.94
CA LYS A 298 0.78 -26.64 11.87
C LYS A 298 1.04 -25.14 11.72
N LYS A 299 1.99 -24.70 10.90
CA LYS A 299 2.32 -23.28 10.69
C LYS A 299 1.76 -22.78 9.36
N LYS A 300 1.45 -21.49 9.30
CA LYS A 300 1.09 -20.78 8.06
C LYS A 300 2.29 -19.95 7.60
N LEU A 301 2.67 -20.08 6.34
CA LEU A 301 3.73 -19.28 5.72
C LEU A 301 3.13 -18.34 4.68
N VAL A 302 3.68 -17.15 4.53
CA VAL A 302 3.26 -16.16 3.52
C VAL A 302 4.35 -16.05 2.47
N ARG A 303 4.02 -16.35 1.20
CA ARG A 303 4.96 -16.25 0.05
C ARG A 303 4.71 -14.99 -0.75
N SER A 304 5.72 -14.46 -1.47
CA SER A 304 5.65 -13.22 -2.27
C SER A 304 5.86 -13.40 -3.78
N VAL A 305 6.11 -14.64 -4.22
CA VAL A 305 6.28 -15.03 -5.63
C VAL A 305 5.56 -16.38 -5.84
N PRO A 306 4.74 -16.56 -6.89
CA PRO A 306 4.08 -17.82 -7.15
C PRO A 306 5.08 -18.85 -7.71
N THR A 307 5.60 -19.70 -6.82
CA THR A 307 6.33 -20.93 -7.18
C THR A 307 5.36 -22.11 -7.02
N GLU A 308 5.30 -23.06 -7.95
CA GLU A 308 4.46 -24.25 -7.78
C GLU A 308 5.05 -25.19 -6.72
N LEU A 309 4.64 -25.02 -5.46
CA LEU A 309 5.04 -25.91 -4.37
C LEU A 309 4.14 -27.14 -4.39
N ASN A 310 4.73 -28.29 -4.70
CA ASN A 310 4.04 -29.57 -4.66
C ASN A 310 4.03 -30.14 -3.23
N LYS A 311 3.46 -31.34 -3.07
CA LYS A 311 3.38 -32.03 -1.77
C LYS A 311 4.76 -32.29 -1.17
N ASP A 312 5.74 -32.60 -2.01
CA ASP A 312 7.10 -32.96 -1.63
C ASP A 312 7.80 -31.74 -1.00
N HIS A 313 7.69 -30.57 -1.63
CA HIS A 313 8.20 -29.31 -1.12
C HIS A 313 7.61 -28.95 0.26
N ASN A 314 6.30 -29.19 0.45
CA ASN A 314 5.64 -28.93 1.74
C ASN A 314 6.17 -29.86 2.85
N GLN A 315 6.46 -31.13 2.55
CA GLN A 315 7.01 -32.07 3.53
C GLN A 315 8.44 -31.69 3.95
N ILE A 316 9.27 -31.23 3.01
CA ILE A 316 10.62 -30.71 3.31
C ILE A 316 10.53 -29.47 4.22
N LEU A 317 9.68 -28.51 3.87
CA LEU A 317 9.50 -27.29 4.66
C LEU A 317 8.96 -27.59 6.06
N GLU A 318 8.12 -28.62 6.22
CA GLU A 318 7.63 -29.09 7.52
C GLU A 318 8.76 -29.66 8.38
N LEU A 319 9.63 -30.49 7.82
CA LEU A 319 10.82 -30.99 8.51
C LEU A 319 11.77 -29.86 8.94
N ALA A 320 11.94 -28.86 8.08
CA ALA A 320 12.79 -27.70 8.35
C ALA A 320 12.27 -26.82 9.50
N GLN A 321 11.00 -26.91 9.90
CA GLN A 321 10.44 -26.08 10.98
C GLN A 321 11.08 -26.31 12.35
N ALA A 322 11.70 -27.48 12.56
CA ALA A 322 12.31 -27.83 13.83
C ALA A 322 13.60 -27.04 14.11
N GLN A 323 14.42 -26.82 13.08
CA GLN A 323 15.79 -26.29 13.23
C GLN A 323 16.20 -25.25 12.17
N GLY A 324 15.33 -24.95 11.20
CA GLY A 324 15.58 -23.99 10.12
C GLY A 324 16.33 -24.55 8.91
N PHE A 325 16.77 -25.81 8.94
CA PHE A 325 17.47 -26.47 7.83
C PHE A 325 17.18 -27.98 7.78
N VAL A 326 17.46 -28.62 6.63
CA VAL A 326 17.45 -30.09 6.47
C VAL A 326 18.70 -30.59 5.74
N THR A 327 18.99 -31.87 5.88
CA THR A 327 20.04 -32.59 5.13
C THR A 327 19.40 -33.70 4.31
N VAL A 328 20.04 -34.13 3.21
CA VAL A 328 19.54 -35.24 2.37
C VAL A 328 19.29 -36.49 3.21
N ASP A 329 20.24 -36.90 4.06
CA ASP A 329 20.09 -38.04 4.98
C ASP A 329 18.83 -37.96 5.88
N GLU A 330 18.42 -36.75 6.27
CA GLU A 330 17.29 -36.55 7.17
C GLU A 330 15.97 -36.65 6.40
N VAL A 331 15.94 -36.15 5.17
CA VAL A 331 14.79 -36.29 4.26
C VAL A 331 14.58 -37.76 3.90
N GLU A 332 15.65 -38.49 3.55
CA GLU A 332 15.59 -39.94 3.29
C GLU A 332 15.01 -40.70 4.50
N ARG A 333 15.52 -40.41 5.70
CA ARG A 333 15.13 -41.11 6.92
C ARG A 333 13.70 -40.79 7.37
N GLN A 334 13.27 -39.53 7.29
CA GLN A 334 11.98 -39.09 7.82
C GLN A 334 10.84 -39.24 6.81
N LEU A 335 11.11 -39.04 5.52
CA LEU A 335 10.09 -39.14 4.46
C LEU A 335 10.14 -40.46 3.70
N SER A 336 11.11 -41.34 4.00
CA SER A 336 11.32 -42.62 3.30
C SER A 336 11.56 -42.43 1.80
N TRP A 337 12.26 -41.35 1.42
CA TRP A 337 12.57 -41.01 0.03
C TRP A 337 13.92 -41.60 -0.42
N THR A 338 14.09 -41.73 -1.74
CA THR A 338 15.40 -42.06 -2.32
C THR A 338 16.29 -40.83 -2.38
N SER A 339 17.61 -41.01 -2.36
CA SER A 339 18.59 -39.92 -2.44
C SER A 339 18.37 -38.99 -3.63
N GLY A 340 18.10 -39.57 -4.81
CA GLY A 340 17.84 -38.79 -6.03
C GLY A 340 16.59 -37.92 -5.89
N HIS A 341 15.49 -38.48 -5.39
CA HIS A 341 14.25 -37.74 -5.21
C HIS A 341 14.37 -36.63 -4.15
N ALA A 342 15.09 -36.89 -3.06
CA ALA A 342 15.36 -35.87 -2.04
C ALA A 342 16.23 -34.73 -2.57
N ILE A 343 17.27 -35.03 -3.36
CA ILE A 343 18.13 -34.03 -3.97
C ILE A 343 17.35 -33.19 -4.99
N ASP A 344 16.60 -33.82 -5.88
CA ASP A 344 15.83 -33.10 -6.92
C ASP A 344 14.83 -32.10 -6.31
N ALA A 345 14.12 -32.49 -5.24
CA ALA A 345 13.18 -31.62 -4.54
C ALA A 345 13.89 -30.49 -3.77
N LEU A 346 15.07 -30.75 -3.19
CA LEU A 346 15.87 -29.75 -2.48
C LEU A 346 16.54 -28.74 -3.42
N ASP A 347 17.02 -29.21 -4.56
CA ASP A 347 17.63 -28.36 -5.60
C ASP A 347 16.56 -27.51 -6.29
N THR A 348 15.34 -28.02 -6.48
CA THR A 348 14.20 -27.19 -6.95
C THR A 348 13.92 -26.04 -5.98
N LEU A 349 13.89 -26.32 -4.67
CA LEU A 349 13.72 -25.29 -3.64
C LEU A 349 14.89 -24.29 -3.55
N LEU A 350 16.09 -24.71 -3.93
CA LEU A 350 17.26 -23.85 -4.05
C LEU A 350 17.13 -22.91 -5.25
N ASP A 351 16.80 -23.45 -6.42
CA ASP A 351 16.64 -22.71 -7.67
C ASP A 351 15.50 -21.69 -7.58
N ASP A 352 14.43 -22.05 -6.85
CA ASP A 352 13.31 -21.15 -6.55
C ASP A 352 13.60 -20.11 -5.45
N GLY A 353 14.83 -20.12 -4.89
CA GLY A 353 15.28 -19.16 -3.89
C GLY A 353 14.66 -19.31 -2.50
N LEU A 354 14.04 -20.46 -2.22
CA LEU A 354 13.45 -20.79 -0.91
C LEU A 354 14.46 -21.41 0.06
N ALA A 355 15.54 -21.99 -0.48
CA ALA A 355 16.63 -22.59 0.27
C ALA A 355 17.97 -21.86 0.04
N MET A 356 18.89 -21.99 0.98
CA MET A 356 20.30 -21.61 0.84
C MET A 356 21.18 -22.81 1.22
N ILE A 357 22.26 -23.05 0.48
CA ILE A 357 23.21 -24.13 0.82
C ILE A 357 24.27 -23.63 1.81
N ASP A 358 24.47 -24.40 2.87
CA ASP A 358 25.64 -24.33 3.74
C ASP A 358 26.43 -25.64 3.62
N ASP A 359 27.53 -25.57 2.86
CA ASP A 359 28.49 -26.67 2.66
C ASP A 359 29.68 -26.58 3.64
N GLY A 360 29.71 -25.58 4.53
CA GLY A 360 30.87 -25.23 5.35
C GLY A 360 30.82 -25.71 6.81
N HIS A 361 29.81 -26.50 7.18
CA HIS A 361 29.63 -26.91 8.57
C HIS A 361 30.63 -28.00 9.01
N ARG A 362 31.06 -27.99 10.28
CA ARG A 362 32.17 -28.81 10.82
C ARG A 362 31.99 -30.33 10.69
N ASP A 363 30.77 -30.79 10.44
CA ASP A 363 30.40 -32.19 10.26
C ASP A 363 30.48 -32.65 8.79
N GLY A 364 30.82 -31.76 7.86
CA GLY A 364 31.01 -32.08 6.43
C GLY A 364 29.72 -32.44 5.70
N LYS A 365 28.55 -32.18 6.31
CA LYS A 365 27.24 -32.46 5.72
C LYS A 365 26.68 -31.20 5.07
N ARG A 366 26.26 -31.32 3.81
CA ARG A 366 25.51 -30.28 3.09
C ARG A 366 24.17 -30.04 3.77
N ARG A 367 23.88 -28.79 4.11
CA ARG A 367 22.62 -28.35 4.70
C ARG A 367 21.89 -27.39 3.78
N TYR A 368 20.59 -27.60 3.65
CA TYR A 368 19.68 -26.70 2.96
C TYR A 368 18.92 -25.89 4.02
N TRP A 369 19.27 -24.61 4.14
CA TRP A 369 18.67 -23.65 5.08
C TRP A 369 17.43 -23.01 4.48
N PHE A 370 16.37 -22.90 5.28
CA PHE A 370 15.09 -22.32 4.88
C PHE A 370 14.73 -21.14 5.80
N PRO A 371 15.18 -19.92 5.46
CA PRO A 371 14.92 -18.73 6.26
C PRO A 371 13.43 -18.52 6.56
N CYS A 372 12.56 -18.91 5.63
CA CYS A 372 11.11 -18.78 5.72
C CYS A 372 10.45 -19.58 6.85
N VAL A 373 11.08 -20.65 7.35
CA VAL A 373 10.57 -21.49 8.45
C VAL A 373 11.43 -21.46 9.70
N SER A 374 12.61 -20.83 9.61
CA SER A 374 13.47 -20.59 10.77
C SER A 374 12.81 -19.58 11.71
N SER A 375 12.67 -19.94 12.99
CA SER A 375 12.28 -18.97 14.01
C SER A 375 13.36 -17.90 14.06
N ILE A 376 13.04 -16.65 13.71
CA ILE A 376 13.95 -15.52 13.91
C ILE A 376 14.13 -15.35 15.42
N THR A 377 15.09 -16.07 16.01
CA THR A 377 15.67 -15.63 17.27
C THR A 377 16.48 -14.39 16.96
N SER A 378 16.11 -13.28 17.59
CA SER A 378 16.57 -11.92 17.40
C SER A 378 18.06 -11.68 17.70
N SER A 379 18.98 -12.43 17.06
CA SER A 379 20.42 -12.31 17.30
C SER A 379 21.28 -12.19 16.03
N VAL A 380 20.70 -12.09 14.83
CA VAL A 380 21.49 -12.04 13.57
C VAL A 380 21.39 -10.68 12.83
N LEU A 381 20.71 -9.68 13.40
CA LEU A 381 20.72 -8.29 12.88
C LEU A 381 21.52 -7.32 13.76
N ALA A 382 22.25 -7.83 14.74
CA ALA A 382 23.23 -7.06 15.50
C ALA A 382 24.63 -7.49 15.03
N ASP A 383 24.98 -7.09 13.80
CA ASP A 383 26.35 -6.82 13.34
C ASP A 383 26.31 -6.56 11.83
N SER A 384 25.95 -5.33 11.45
CA SER A 384 26.32 -4.67 10.18
C SER A 384 26.22 -3.17 10.32
#